data_AF-A0A255QRH6-F1
#
_entry.id   AF-A0A255QRH6-F1
#
_cell.length_a   1.000
_cell.length_b   1.000
_cell.length_c   1.000
_cell.angle_alpha   90.00
_cell.angle_beta   90.00
_cell.angle_gamma   90.00
#
_symmetry.space_group_name_H-M   'P 1'
#
loop_
_entity.id
_entity.type
_entity.pdbx_description
1 polymer ?
#
loop_
_entity_poly.entity_id
_entity_poly.type
_entity_poly.pdbx_seq_one_letter_code
_entity_poly.pdbx_strand_id
1 'polypeptide(L)'
;MLAEPNCRPASAIPEAENTLAHSRGRLRSNAGNDKTCLVQIYPPNVVDGMLLLEQPKILVGRDTNANLVLADQSVSRSHAELEWTDDGYVLRDLGSTNGTQVNDASVQSRLLQSGDTIHFGIFIFRFLTADSIETQYHETVYNALVRDVLTGTMNKRYLLEVMEREIARAVRQQSLLSVTMLDIDHFKSINDTYGHLIGDEVLKQFGGRVANVSRCDDLLARYGGEEFCLLMAGTDLAEACEIAERCRQVVANTPFQTEVGPLDISASFGVACLDPVRAISTLDFLQLADQKLYDAKSAGRNCVCS
;
A
#
# COMPACT_ATOMS: atom_id res chain seq x y z
N MET A 1 -54.09 -9.01 61.75
CA MET A 1 -53.21 -10.11 61.32
C MET A 1 -52.24 -9.50 60.32
N LEU A 2 -51.12 -8.90 60.75
CA LEU A 2 -49.84 -9.53 61.12
C LEU A 2 -49.33 -10.44 59.97
N ALA A 3 -48.18 -10.23 59.33
CA ALA A 3 -47.06 -9.35 59.65
C ALA A 3 -46.15 -9.09 58.40
N GLU A 4 -45.60 -7.88 58.32
CA GLU A 4 -44.26 -7.54 57.78
C GLU A 4 -43.15 -8.17 58.68
N PRO A 5 -41.82 -8.18 58.39
CA PRO A 5 -41.01 -7.10 57.78
C PRO A 5 -39.76 -7.63 56.98
N ASN A 6 -38.68 -6.94 56.60
CA ASN A 6 -38.13 -5.62 56.89
C ASN A 6 -37.01 -5.23 55.87
N CYS A 7 -36.74 -3.93 55.90
CA CYS A 7 -35.69 -3.06 55.37
C CYS A 7 -34.26 -3.52 54.98
N ARG A 8 -33.71 -2.68 54.09
CA ARG A 8 -32.33 -2.41 53.61
C ARG A 8 -31.30 -2.03 54.74
N PRO A 9 -30.15 -1.37 54.47
CA PRO A 9 -28.82 -1.84 53.97
C PRO A 9 -27.63 -1.42 54.92
N ALA A 10 -26.42 -1.97 54.75
CA ALA A 10 -25.11 -1.51 55.31
C ALA A 10 -24.04 -2.58 54.94
N SER A 11 -22.73 -2.41 54.78
CA SER A 11 -21.74 -1.34 55.02
C SER A 11 -20.34 -1.84 54.56
N ALA A 12 -19.50 -0.92 54.06
CA ALA A 12 -18.05 -0.75 54.33
C ALA A 12 -17.02 -1.94 54.29
N ILE A 13 -16.07 -1.82 53.34
CA ILE A 13 -14.57 -2.02 53.31
C ILE A 13 -13.90 -3.24 54.03
N PRO A 14 -12.78 -3.82 53.52
CA PRO A 14 -11.45 -3.20 53.71
C PRO A 14 -10.44 -3.37 52.55
N GLU A 15 -9.47 -2.44 52.52
CA GLU A 15 -8.17 -2.58 51.86
C GLU A 15 -7.38 -3.78 52.42
N ALA A 16 -6.59 -4.45 51.57
CA ALA A 16 -5.48 -5.29 52.00
C ALA A 16 -4.39 -5.33 50.93
N GLU A 17 -3.26 -4.70 51.23
CA GLU A 17 -1.97 -4.91 50.57
C GLU A 17 -1.28 -6.18 51.11
N ASN A 18 -0.41 -6.72 50.24
CA ASN A 18 0.71 -7.66 50.48
C ASN A 18 0.42 -9.16 50.72
N THR A 19 0.92 -10.03 49.82
CA THR A 19 2.21 -10.75 49.98
C THR A 19 2.43 -11.86 48.91
N LEU A 20 3.49 -11.70 48.11
CA LEU A 20 4.41 -12.70 47.49
C LEU A 20 3.93 -13.90 46.62
N ALA A 21 4.35 -13.82 45.35
CA ALA A 21 5.23 -14.77 44.62
C ALA A 21 4.69 -16.06 43.95
N HIS A 22 5.18 -16.23 42.70
CA HIS A 22 5.20 -17.41 41.80
C HIS A 22 3.85 -17.80 41.15
N SER A 23 3.69 -17.97 39.84
CA SER A 23 4.63 -18.13 38.72
C SER A 23 3.87 -18.20 37.37
N ARG A 24 4.55 -17.84 36.27
CA ARG A 24 4.31 -18.26 34.85
C ARG A 24 3.04 -17.75 34.15
N GLY A 25 3.09 -17.00 33.05
CA GLY A 25 4.21 -16.56 32.21
C GLY A 25 3.79 -15.35 31.37
N ARG A 26 4.63 -14.32 31.38
CA ARG A 26 4.58 -13.23 30.40
C ARG A 26 5.08 -13.79 29.08
N LEU A 27 4.19 -13.93 28.10
CA LEU A 27 4.58 -13.86 26.70
C LEU A 27 5.20 -12.48 26.49
N ARG A 28 6.51 -12.43 26.25
CA ARG A 28 7.21 -11.21 25.86
C ARG A 28 6.65 -10.80 24.50
N SER A 29 5.92 -9.69 24.47
CA SER A 29 5.53 -9.00 23.25
C SER A 29 6.79 -8.45 22.56
N ASN A 30 6.93 -8.74 21.26
CA ASN A 30 8.02 -8.33 20.37
C ASN A 30 7.99 -6.81 20.08
N ALA A 31 8.16 -5.99 21.11
CA ALA A 31 7.96 -4.54 21.07
C ALA A 31 9.10 -3.73 20.40
N GLY A 32 9.87 -4.34 19.48
CA GLY A 32 11.01 -3.68 18.82
C GLY A 32 10.95 -3.64 17.29
N ASN A 33 9.91 -4.20 16.66
CA ASN A 33 9.95 -4.49 15.22
C ASN A 33 9.25 -3.46 14.32
N ASP A 34 8.56 -2.46 14.88
CA ASP A 34 7.47 -1.83 14.11
C ASP A 34 7.89 -0.88 12.99
N LYS A 35 9.16 -0.46 12.83
CA LYS A 35 9.55 0.48 11.74
C LYS A 35 11.02 0.41 11.30
N THR A 36 11.65 -0.77 11.23
CA THR A 36 12.97 -0.89 10.60
C THR A 36 12.82 -1.23 9.13
N CYS A 37 13.53 -0.52 8.25
CA CYS A 37 13.41 -0.69 6.81
C CYS A 37 14.74 -0.58 6.05
N LEU A 38 14.75 -1.12 4.83
CA LEU A 38 15.76 -0.85 3.82
C LEU A 38 15.16 0.08 2.77
N VAL A 39 15.82 1.20 2.51
CA VAL A 39 15.48 2.11 1.41
C VAL A 39 16.42 1.84 0.26
N GLN A 40 15.89 1.50 -0.91
CA GLN A 40 16.75 1.31 -2.07
C GLN A 40 17.20 2.66 -2.64
N ILE A 41 18.52 2.84 -2.77
CA ILE A 41 19.15 4.04 -3.32
C ILE A 41 19.48 3.86 -4.80
N TYR A 42 19.93 2.68 -5.21
CA TYR A 42 20.33 2.40 -6.60
C TYR A 42 20.32 0.89 -6.90
N PRO A 43 20.13 0.46 -8.17
CA PRO A 43 19.39 1.17 -9.21
C PRO A 43 17.96 1.49 -8.73
N PRO A 44 17.36 2.62 -9.15
CA PRO A 44 15.98 2.91 -8.78
C PRO A 44 15.03 1.83 -9.32
N ASN A 45 13.94 1.53 -8.60
CA ASN A 45 12.79 0.72 -9.05
C ASN A 45 12.95 -0.83 -9.02
N VAL A 46 13.72 -1.41 -8.10
CA VAL A 46 13.66 -2.88 -7.84
C VAL A 46 12.86 -3.22 -6.59
N VAL A 47 12.80 -2.30 -5.64
CA VAL A 47 11.93 -2.33 -4.46
C VAL A 47 11.18 -1.02 -4.41
N ASP A 48 9.85 -1.08 -4.27
CA ASP A 48 8.98 0.09 -4.18
C ASP A 48 9.22 0.84 -2.86
N GLY A 49 10.09 1.84 -2.89
CA GLY A 49 10.32 2.74 -1.76
C GLY A 49 11.09 2.13 -0.59
N MET A 50 10.37 1.80 0.48
CA MET A 50 10.92 1.30 1.74
C MET A 50 10.51 -0.17 1.94
N LEU A 51 11.49 -1.07 2.03
CA LEU A 51 11.26 -2.45 2.40
C LEU A 51 11.19 -2.57 3.92
N LEU A 52 10.00 -2.75 4.48
CA LEU A 52 9.85 -3.06 5.90
C LEU A 52 10.43 -4.44 6.21
N LEU A 53 11.26 -4.52 7.25
CA LEU A 53 11.86 -5.76 7.69
C LEU A 53 10.93 -6.41 8.73
N GLU A 54 9.89 -7.10 8.26
CA GLU A 54 8.88 -7.70 9.14
C GLU A 54 9.28 -9.10 9.62
N GLN A 55 10.19 -9.75 8.89
CA GLN A 55 10.61 -11.12 9.14
C GLN A 55 11.89 -11.16 10.01
N PRO A 56 12.01 -12.16 10.90
CA PRO A 56 13.21 -12.33 11.73
C PRO A 56 14.44 -12.72 10.89
N LYS A 57 14.22 -13.24 9.68
CA LYS A 57 15.28 -13.64 8.76
C LYS A 57 14.86 -13.31 7.32
N ILE A 58 15.72 -12.61 6.58
CA ILE A 58 15.47 -12.17 5.21
C ILE A 58 16.66 -12.59 4.36
N LEU A 59 16.43 -13.55 3.46
CA LEU A 59 17.40 -13.94 2.45
C LEU A 59 17.38 -12.93 1.30
N VAL A 60 18.54 -12.40 0.96
CA VAL A 60 18.77 -11.51 -0.18
C VAL A 60 19.48 -12.29 -1.28
N GLY A 61 18.99 -12.21 -2.51
CA GLY A 61 19.64 -12.90 -3.62
C GLY A 61 18.94 -12.76 -4.95
N ARG A 62 19.57 -13.27 -6.00
CA ARG A 62 19.03 -13.27 -7.37
C ARG A 62 17.99 -14.38 -7.60
N ASP A 63 17.99 -15.41 -6.76
CA ASP A 63 17.05 -16.53 -6.88
C ASP A 63 15.64 -16.08 -6.49
N THR A 64 14.62 -16.63 -7.17
CA THR A 64 13.20 -16.34 -6.88
C THR A 64 12.76 -16.86 -5.51
N ASN A 65 13.54 -17.74 -4.88
CA ASN A 65 13.29 -18.23 -3.53
C ASN A 65 13.80 -17.29 -2.42
N ALA A 66 14.49 -16.20 -2.77
CA ALA A 66 14.91 -15.20 -1.80
C ALA A 66 13.73 -14.35 -1.32
N ASN A 67 13.79 -13.87 -0.07
CA ASN A 67 12.81 -12.93 0.46
C ASN A 67 12.92 -11.56 -0.24
N LEU A 68 14.16 -11.10 -0.46
CA LEU A 68 14.48 -9.92 -1.25
C LEU A 68 15.16 -10.35 -2.55
N VAL A 69 14.38 -10.38 -3.63
CA VAL A 69 14.85 -10.80 -4.96
C VAL A 69 15.49 -9.63 -5.70
N LEU A 70 16.81 -9.69 -5.91
CA LEU A 70 17.59 -8.71 -6.66
C LEU A 70 18.06 -9.33 -7.98
N ALA A 71 17.25 -9.16 -9.02
CA ALA A 71 17.41 -9.85 -10.30
C ALA A 71 18.53 -9.25 -11.19
N ASP A 72 19.79 -9.35 -10.78
CA ASP A 72 20.95 -8.90 -11.56
C ASP A 72 22.14 -9.87 -11.45
N GLN A 73 22.94 -9.99 -12.51
CA GLN A 73 24.09 -10.91 -12.54
C GLN A 73 25.18 -10.56 -11.51
N SER A 74 25.25 -9.31 -11.06
CA SER A 74 26.15 -8.91 -9.97
C SER A 74 25.73 -9.46 -8.61
N VAL A 75 24.54 -10.06 -8.50
CA VAL A 75 24.01 -10.65 -7.27
C VAL A 75 24.02 -12.19 -7.36
N SER A 76 24.66 -12.85 -6.39
CA SER A 76 24.60 -14.30 -6.24
C SER A 76 23.18 -14.81 -5.96
N ARG A 77 22.90 -16.09 -6.27
CA ARG A 77 21.58 -16.71 -6.07
C ARG A 77 21.10 -16.59 -4.61
N SER A 78 21.99 -16.90 -3.68
CA SER A 78 21.90 -16.57 -2.26
C SER A 78 23.09 -15.67 -1.97
N HIS A 79 22.84 -14.37 -1.78
CA HIS A 79 23.90 -13.36 -1.69
C HIS A 79 24.21 -13.04 -0.23
N ALA A 80 23.19 -12.69 0.53
CA ALA A 80 23.34 -12.27 1.92
C ALA A 80 22.07 -12.61 2.70
N GLU A 81 22.17 -12.50 4.01
CA GLU A 81 21.08 -12.75 4.94
C GLU A 81 21.05 -11.66 6.01
N LEU A 82 19.86 -11.14 6.27
CA LEU A 82 19.57 -10.26 7.41
C LEU A 82 18.87 -11.10 8.47
N GLU A 83 19.40 -11.11 9.68
CA GLU A 83 18.83 -11.84 10.81
C GLU A 83 18.64 -10.89 11.99
N TRP A 84 17.43 -10.85 12.55
CA TRP A 84 17.13 -10.12 13.78
C TRP A 84 17.71 -10.87 14.98
N THR A 85 18.47 -10.15 15.81
CA THR A 85 19.06 -10.63 17.05
C THR A 85 18.62 -9.76 18.23
N ASP A 86 18.99 -10.14 19.46
CA ASP A 86 18.71 -9.34 20.66
C ASP A 86 19.31 -7.91 20.56
N ASP A 87 20.38 -7.74 19.77
CA ASP A 87 21.10 -6.47 19.59
C ASP A 87 20.69 -5.71 18.30
N GLY A 88 19.77 -6.25 17.49
CA GLY A 88 19.30 -5.67 16.23
C GLY A 88 19.56 -6.54 14.99
N TYR A 89 19.45 -5.95 13.79
CA TYR A 89 19.68 -6.68 12.53
C TYR A 89 21.16 -6.90 12.26
N VAL A 90 21.53 -8.17 12.07
CA VAL A 90 22.85 -8.58 11.62
C VAL A 90 22.78 -8.95 10.14
N LEU A 91 23.62 -8.33 9.32
CA LEU A 91 23.83 -8.68 7.93
C LEU A 91 24.98 -9.68 7.80
N ARG A 92 24.76 -10.79 7.11
CA ARG A 92 25.78 -11.81 6.81
C ARG A 92 25.90 -12.05 5.31
N ASP A 93 27.12 -12.11 4.82
CA ASP A 93 27.41 -12.56 3.46
C ASP A 93 27.36 -14.10 3.40
N LEU A 94 26.70 -14.65 2.39
CA LEU A 94 26.58 -16.10 2.18
C LEU A 94 27.63 -16.67 1.21
N GLY A 95 28.78 -16.00 1.11
CA GLY A 95 29.85 -16.37 0.18
C GLY A 95 29.56 -15.89 -1.24
N SER A 96 28.99 -14.68 -1.34
CA SER A 96 28.62 -14.08 -2.61
C SER A 96 29.85 -13.81 -3.48
N THR A 97 29.67 -13.87 -4.79
CA THR A 97 30.78 -13.76 -5.76
C THR A 97 31.41 -12.37 -5.78
N ASN A 98 30.60 -11.34 -5.59
CA ASN A 98 31.03 -9.94 -5.59
C ASN A 98 31.18 -9.35 -4.17
N GLY A 99 30.93 -10.18 -3.15
CA GLY A 99 30.91 -9.77 -1.75
C GLY A 99 29.73 -8.87 -1.39
N THR A 100 29.45 -8.82 -0.09
CA THR A 100 28.57 -7.84 0.53
C THR A 100 29.39 -6.71 1.13
N GLN A 101 28.97 -5.46 0.96
CA GLN A 101 29.66 -4.30 1.55
C GLN A 101 28.72 -3.47 2.40
N VAL A 102 29.25 -2.89 3.47
CA VAL A 102 28.56 -1.91 4.32
C VAL A 102 29.49 -0.71 4.53
N ASN A 103 29.03 0.49 4.16
CA ASN A 103 29.79 1.74 4.15
C ASN A 103 31.15 1.57 3.45
N ASP A 104 31.10 1.07 2.20
CA ASP A 104 32.25 0.79 1.33
C ASP A 104 33.26 -0.27 1.84
N ALA A 105 32.98 -0.93 2.97
CA ALA A 105 33.81 -2.00 3.51
C ALA A 105 33.17 -3.37 3.28
N SER A 106 33.92 -4.32 2.71
CA SER A 106 33.44 -5.71 2.58
C SER A 106 33.29 -6.37 3.95
N VAL A 107 32.16 -7.05 4.15
CA VAL A 107 31.79 -7.66 5.43
C VAL A 107 31.39 -9.11 5.24
N GLN A 108 31.84 -9.98 6.14
CA GLN A 108 31.29 -11.34 6.27
C GLN A 108 30.07 -11.37 7.20
N SER A 109 30.12 -10.57 8.27
CA SER A 109 29.03 -10.40 9.22
C SER A 109 29.16 -9.03 9.90
N ARG A 110 28.05 -8.30 10.04
CA ARG A 110 28.02 -6.98 10.71
C ARG A 110 26.66 -6.71 11.34
N LEU A 111 26.66 -6.19 12.57
CA LEU A 111 25.48 -5.59 13.18
C LEU A 111 25.24 -4.22 12.53
N LEU A 112 24.05 -4.02 11.97
CA LEU A 112 23.70 -2.80 11.24
C LEU A 112 23.32 -1.67 12.19
N GLN A 113 23.72 -0.45 11.81
CA GLN A 113 23.32 0.78 12.45
C GLN A 113 22.46 1.62 11.50
N SER A 114 21.50 2.38 12.04
CA SER A 114 20.69 3.28 11.22
C SER A 114 21.59 4.27 10.46
N GLY A 115 21.35 4.40 9.16
CA GLY A 115 22.18 5.17 8.24
C GLY A 115 23.23 4.33 7.49
N ASP A 116 23.44 3.06 7.84
CA ASP A 116 24.37 2.18 7.11
C ASP A 116 23.94 2.04 5.65
N THR A 117 24.90 2.20 4.73
CA THR A 117 24.71 1.96 3.30
C THR A 117 25.22 0.57 2.95
N ILE A 118 24.36 -0.27 2.39
CA ILE A 118 24.60 -1.68 2.10
C ILE A 118 24.66 -1.89 0.59
N HIS A 119 25.66 -2.63 0.12
CA HIS A 119 25.81 -2.99 -1.28
C HIS A 119 25.65 -4.50 -1.49
N PHE A 120 24.80 -4.85 -2.46
CA PHE A 120 24.65 -6.19 -3.01
C PHE A 120 24.90 -6.13 -4.51
N GLY A 121 26.15 -6.35 -4.95
CA GLY A 121 26.52 -6.09 -6.35
C GLY A 121 26.31 -4.62 -6.72
N ILE A 122 25.51 -4.35 -7.76
CA ILE A 122 25.15 -2.97 -8.16
C ILE A 122 24.10 -2.32 -7.25
N PHE A 123 23.42 -3.10 -6.39
CA PHE A 123 22.34 -2.59 -5.57
C PHE A 123 22.86 -1.88 -4.34
N ILE A 124 22.33 -0.70 -4.07
CA ILE A 124 22.65 0.13 -2.91
C ILE A 124 21.38 0.31 -2.10
N PHE A 125 21.44 -0.03 -0.82
CA PHE A 125 20.37 0.15 0.15
C PHE A 125 20.85 1.02 1.31
N ARG A 126 19.94 1.76 1.93
CA ARG A 126 20.15 2.42 3.21
C ARG A 126 19.33 1.71 4.27
N PHE A 127 19.97 1.29 5.35
CA PHE A 127 19.28 0.72 6.51
C PHE A 127 18.83 1.82 7.46
N LEU A 128 17.54 1.86 7.80
CA LEU A 128 16.96 2.88 8.66
C LEU A 128 16.13 2.24 9.76
N THR A 129 16.30 2.69 11.00
CA THR A 129 15.46 2.29 12.15
C THR A 129 14.36 3.31 12.43
N ALA A 130 13.34 2.89 13.19
CA ALA A 130 12.13 3.65 13.52
C ALA A 130 12.35 5.12 13.95
N ASP A 131 13.45 5.39 14.65
CA ASP A 131 13.68 6.67 15.34
C ASP A 131 14.57 7.65 14.57
N SER A 132 14.97 7.34 13.34
CA SER A 132 15.83 8.25 12.58
C SER A 132 15.02 9.37 11.90
N ILE A 133 15.49 10.61 12.03
CA ILE A 133 14.97 11.77 11.27
C ILE A 133 15.03 11.48 9.76
N GLU A 134 16.01 10.69 9.33
CA GLU A 134 16.18 10.26 7.95
C GLU A 134 15.03 9.34 7.48
N THR A 135 14.50 8.45 8.34
CA THR A 135 13.27 7.67 8.08
C THR A 135 12.10 8.61 7.83
N GLN A 136 11.89 9.60 8.70
CA GLN A 136 10.79 10.57 8.54
C GLN A 136 10.96 11.44 7.29
N TYR A 137 12.20 11.85 6.98
CA TYR A 137 12.50 12.60 5.77
C TYR A 137 12.28 11.76 4.52
N HIS A 138 12.74 10.51 4.49
CA HIS A 138 12.52 9.60 3.38
C HIS A 138 11.05 9.22 3.22
N GLU A 139 10.30 8.97 4.30
CA GLU A 139 8.85 8.76 4.24
C GLU A 139 8.16 10.00 3.69
N THR A 140 8.53 11.20 4.14
CA THR A 140 7.93 12.45 3.65
C THR A 140 8.22 12.67 2.17
N VAL A 141 9.48 12.50 1.75
CA VAL A 141 9.91 12.64 0.36
C VAL A 141 9.26 11.56 -0.52
N TYR A 142 9.24 10.31 -0.07
CA TYR A 142 8.63 9.20 -0.80
C TYR A 142 7.12 9.39 -0.94
N ASN A 143 6.42 9.73 0.14
CA ASN A 143 4.99 10.03 0.09
C ASN A 143 4.69 11.20 -0.86
N ALA A 144 5.52 12.25 -0.88
CA ALA A 144 5.39 13.35 -1.84
C ALA A 144 5.63 12.93 -3.30
N LEU A 145 6.46 11.89 -3.53
CA LEU A 145 6.73 11.36 -4.86
C LEU A 145 5.65 10.41 -5.37
N VAL A 146 4.99 9.67 -4.50
CA VAL A 146 4.07 8.57 -4.89
C VAL A 146 2.60 8.83 -4.60
N ARG A 147 2.25 9.71 -3.65
CA ARG A 147 0.86 9.98 -3.27
C ARG A 147 0.34 11.29 -3.83
N ASP A 148 -0.98 11.35 -4.02
CA ASP A 148 -1.73 12.58 -4.24
C ASP A 148 -1.97 13.28 -2.90
N VAL A 149 -1.62 14.56 -2.81
CA VAL A 149 -1.66 15.33 -1.57
C VAL A 149 -3.09 15.53 -1.06
N LEU A 150 -4.08 15.59 -1.95
CA LEU A 150 -5.45 15.84 -1.57
C LEU A 150 -6.12 14.57 -1.05
N THR A 151 -6.03 13.47 -1.82
CA THR A 151 -6.82 12.26 -1.59
C THR A 151 -6.07 11.19 -0.81
N GLY A 152 -4.73 11.27 -0.74
CA GLY A 152 -3.88 10.25 -0.15
C GLY A 152 -3.72 8.97 -0.99
N THR A 153 -4.44 8.84 -2.11
CA THR A 153 -4.26 7.76 -3.08
C THR A 153 -2.91 7.89 -3.78
N MET A 154 -2.52 6.91 -4.59
CA MET A 154 -1.33 7.09 -5.43
C MET A 154 -1.53 8.21 -6.45
N ASN A 155 -0.45 8.83 -6.90
CA ASN A 155 -0.51 9.86 -7.94
C ASN A 155 -0.35 9.24 -9.34
N LYS A 156 -0.71 10.03 -10.36
CA LYS A 156 -0.60 9.64 -11.77
C LYS A 156 0.79 9.14 -12.16
N ARG A 157 1.86 9.79 -11.68
CA ARG A 157 3.23 9.41 -12.06
C ARG A 157 3.53 7.99 -11.61
N TYR A 158 3.27 7.71 -10.34
CA TYR A 158 3.50 6.39 -9.76
C TYR A 158 2.63 5.30 -10.41
N LEU A 159 1.36 5.61 -10.69
CA LEU A 159 0.47 4.70 -11.44
C LEU A 159 1.08 4.28 -12.78
N LEU A 160 1.56 5.23 -13.58
CA LEU A 160 2.08 4.94 -14.92
C LEU A 160 3.34 4.07 -14.84
N GLU A 161 4.22 4.34 -13.86
CA GLU A 161 5.42 3.53 -13.62
C GLU A 161 5.08 2.10 -13.20
N VAL A 162 4.13 1.91 -12.28
CA VAL A 162 3.70 0.57 -11.83
C VAL A 162 2.98 -0.17 -12.96
N MET A 163 2.11 0.51 -13.70
CA MET A 163 1.36 -0.08 -14.80
C MET A 163 2.27 -0.60 -15.91
N GLU A 164 3.32 0.13 -16.28
CA GLU A 164 4.31 -0.34 -17.25
C GLU A 164 4.98 -1.65 -16.80
N ARG A 165 5.37 -1.73 -15.51
CA ARG A 165 5.96 -2.94 -14.92
C ARG A 165 4.98 -4.10 -14.91
N GLU A 166 3.74 -3.86 -14.52
CA GLU A 166 2.70 -4.90 -14.43
C GLU A 166 2.25 -5.41 -15.80
N ILE A 167 2.17 -4.55 -16.83
CA ILE A 167 1.94 -5.00 -18.22
C ILE A 167 3.07 -5.93 -18.66
N ALA A 168 4.33 -5.53 -18.47
CA ALA A 168 5.48 -6.36 -18.85
C ALA A 168 5.51 -7.69 -18.10
N ARG A 169 5.14 -7.68 -16.81
CA ARG A 169 4.99 -8.89 -16.00
C ARG A 169 3.88 -9.78 -16.52
N ALA A 170 2.70 -9.23 -16.78
CA ALA A 170 1.53 -9.97 -17.22
C ALA A 170 1.73 -10.64 -18.58
N VAL A 171 2.34 -9.93 -19.54
CA VAL A 171 2.71 -10.50 -20.85
C VAL A 171 3.71 -11.65 -20.68
N ARG A 172 4.76 -11.48 -19.86
CA ARG A 172 5.78 -12.51 -19.64
C ARG A 172 5.25 -13.74 -18.92
N GLN A 173 4.35 -13.56 -17.95
CA GLN A 173 3.81 -14.63 -17.11
C GLN A 173 2.50 -15.20 -17.65
N GLN A 174 1.95 -14.62 -18.72
CA GLN A 174 0.59 -14.91 -19.21
C GLN A 174 -0.44 -14.80 -18.08
N SER A 175 -0.28 -13.80 -17.22
CA SER A 175 -1.17 -13.55 -16.08
C SER A 175 -2.21 -12.47 -16.41
N LEU A 176 -3.29 -12.47 -15.64
CA LEU A 176 -4.38 -11.52 -15.78
C LEU A 176 -3.96 -10.13 -15.25
N LEU A 177 -4.43 -9.08 -15.90
CA LEU A 177 -4.27 -7.70 -15.47
C LEU A 177 -5.47 -6.89 -15.96
N SER A 178 -6.15 -6.21 -15.06
CA SER A 178 -7.28 -5.35 -15.40
C SER A 178 -7.06 -3.93 -14.91
N VAL A 179 -7.65 -2.97 -15.60
CA VAL A 179 -7.62 -1.56 -15.27
C VAL A 179 -9.04 -0.99 -15.32
N THR A 180 -9.37 -0.16 -14.34
CA THR A 180 -10.65 0.57 -14.31
C THR A 180 -10.37 2.06 -14.24
N MET A 181 -10.93 2.83 -15.16
CA MET A 181 -11.02 4.29 -15.10
C MET A 181 -12.32 4.69 -14.41
N LEU A 182 -12.24 5.62 -13.47
CA LEU A 182 -13.34 6.10 -12.66
C LEU A 182 -13.44 7.62 -12.80
N ASP A 183 -14.65 8.16 -12.85
CA ASP A 183 -14.90 9.61 -12.87
C ASP A 183 -16.16 9.96 -12.10
N ILE A 184 -16.07 11.02 -11.28
CA ILE A 184 -17.18 11.50 -10.46
C ILE A 184 -18.18 12.25 -11.35
N ASP A 185 -19.42 11.76 -11.37
CA ASP A 185 -20.45 12.32 -12.22
C ASP A 185 -20.80 13.75 -11.79
N HIS A 186 -20.85 14.65 -12.78
CA HIS A 186 -21.21 16.05 -12.58
C HIS A 186 -20.32 16.80 -11.58
N PHE A 187 -19.05 16.39 -11.42
CA PHE A 187 -18.13 17.02 -10.45
C PHE A 187 -17.96 18.53 -10.64
N LYS A 188 -17.91 19.00 -11.89
CA LYS A 188 -17.91 20.45 -12.17
C LYS A 188 -19.13 21.17 -11.58
N SER A 189 -20.32 20.56 -11.64
CA SER A 189 -21.54 21.14 -11.04
C SER A 189 -21.44 21.23 -9.52
N ILE A 190 -20.77 20.27 -8.88
CA ILE A 190 -20.52 20.29 -7.43
C ILE A 190 -19.64 21.50 -7.10
N ASN A 191 -18.54 21.69 -7.82
CA ASN A 191 -17.65 22.83 -7.64
C ASN A 191 -18.35 24.17 -7.90
N ASP A 192 -19.13 24.25 -8.98
CA ASP A 192 -19.82 25.49 -9.37
C ASP A 192 -20.94 25.85 -8.36
N THR A 193 -21.55 24.86 -7.71
CA THR A 193 -22.67 25.07 -6.76
C THR A 193 -22.20 25.30 -5.32
N TYR A 194 -21.23 24.50 -4.86
CA TYR A 194 -20.82 24.44 -3.45
C TYR A 194 -19.39 24.95 -3.21
N GLY A 195 -18.65 25.26 -4.28
CA GLY A 195 -17.27 25.72 -4.21
C GLY A 195 -16.24 24.59 -4.19
N HIS A 196 -15.00 24.93 -4.55
CA HIS A 196 -13.90 23.97 -4.67
C HIS A 196 -13.55 23.25 -3.37
N LEU A 197 -13.75 23.88 -2.20
CA LEU A 197 -13.49 23.23 -0.91
C LEU A 197 -14.40 22.01 -0.69
N ILE A 198 -15.67 22.11 -1.10
CA ILE A 198 -16.61 20.99 -1.02
C ILE A 198 -16.26 19.92 -2.08
N GLY A 199 -15.83 20.33 -3.27
CA GLY A 199 -15.28 19.39 -4.26
C GLY A 199 -14.08 18.61 -3.72
N ASP A 200 -13.19 19.27 -2.98
CA ASP A 200 -12.02 18.65 -2.35
C ASP A 200 -12.41 17.63 -1.28
N GLU A 201 -13.44 17.90 -0.47
CA GLU A 201 -14.01 16.94 0.49
C GLU A 201 -14.60 15.72 -0.20
N VAL A 202 -15.29 15.93 -1.32
CA VAL A 202 -15.84 14.85 -2.16
C VAL A 202 -14.73 13.98 -2.70
N LEU A 203 -13.66 14.56 -3.25
CA LEU A 203 -12.52 13.81 -3.79
C LEU A 203 -11.82 12.96 -2.71
N LYS A 204 -11.62 13.51 -1.51
CA LYS A 204 -11.06 12.78 -0.36
C LYS A 204 -11.89 11.57 0.00
N GLN A 205 -13.19 11.77 0.18
CA GLN A 205 -14.10 10.70 0.54
C GLN A 205 -14.23 9.67 -0.58
N PHE A 206 -14.23 10.10 -1.84
CA PHE A 206 -14.30 9.20 -2.99
C PHE A 206 -13.10 8.26 -3.02
N GLY A 207 -11.88 8.82 -2.93
CA GLY A 207 -10.65 8.01 -2.88
C GLY A 207 -10.66 7.01 -1.73
N GLY A 208 -11.07 7.43 -0.53
CA GLY A 208 -11.18 6.55 0.64
C GLY A 208 -12.23 5.44 0.47
N ARG A 209 -13.38 5.74 -0.13
CA ARG A 209 -14.44 4.76 -0.37
C ARG A 209 -14.02 3.68 -1.37
N VAL A 210 -13.40 4.08 -2.47
CA VAL A 210 -12.89 3.13 -3.48
C VAL A 210 -11.77 2.28 -2.87
N ALA A 211 -10.83 2.89 -2.15
CA ALA A 211 -9.74 2.17 -1.49
C ALA A 211 -10.23 1.09 -0.51
N ASN A 212 -11.32 1.33 0.22
CA ASN A 212 -11.90 0.38 1.17
C ASN A 212 -12.58 -0.83 0.49
N VAL A 213 -12.91 -0.74 -0.81
CA VAL A 213 -13.53 -1.83 -1.58
C VAL A 213 -12.49 -2.65 -2.33
N SER A 214 -11.39 -1.99 -2.73
CA SER A 214 -10.23 -2.57 -3.38
C SER A 214 -9.44 -3.51 -2.46
N ARG A 215 -8.69 -4.43 -3.05
CA ARG A 215 -7.78 -5.35 -2.34
C ARG A 215 -6.51 -4.62 -1.90
N CYS A 216 -5.76 -5.22 -0.97
CA CYS A 216 -4.47 -4.69 -0.53
C CYS A 216 -3.45 -4.57 -1.67
N ASP A 217 -3.53 -5.46 -2.65
CA ASP A 217 -2.60 -5.53 -3.79
C ASP A 217 -3.09 -4.71 -5.00
N ASP A 218 -4.30 -4.14 -4.94
CA ASP A 218 -4.81 -3.26 -5.99
C ASP A 218 -4.21 -1.86 -5.83
N LEU A 219 -3.82 -1.24 -6.95
CA LEU A 219 -3.29 0.12 -6.93
C LEU A 219 -4.38 1.11 -7.34
N LEU A 220 -4.84 1.90 -6.37
CA LEU A 220 -5.71 3.05 -6.61
C LEU A 220 -4.90 4.34 -6.71
N ALA A 221 -5.07 5.07 -7.81
CA ALA A 221 -4.44 6.35 -8.05
C ALA A 221 -5.42 7.42 -8.51
N ARG A 222 -5.14 8.68 -8.17
CA ARG A 222 -5.78 9.84 -8.78
C ARG A 222 -5.07 10.14 -10.10
N TYR A 223 -5.80 10.01 -11.20
CA TYR A 223 -5.26 10.17 -12.55
C TYR A 223 -5.18 11.65 -12.96
N GLY A 224 -6.17 12.46 -12.56
CA GLY A 224 -6.18 13.91 -12.76
C GLY A 224 -7.57 14.50 -12.54
N GLY A 225 -7.66 15.71 -11.97
CA GLY A 225 -8.96 16.33 -11.69
C GLY A 225 -9.83 15.44 -10.80
N GLU A 226 -10.98 15.04 -11.30
CA GLU A 226 -11.94 14.09 -10.70
C GLU A 226 -11.79 12.63 -11.14
N GLU A 227 -10.78 12.33 -11.94
CA GLU A 227 -10.54 11.00 -12.49
C GLU A 227 -9.61 10.17 -11.59
N PHE A 228 -9.98 8.91 -11.39
CA PHE A 228 -9.18 7.91 -10.68
C PHE A 228 -8.96 6.70 -11.58
N CYS A 229 -7.91 5.93 -11.26
CA CYS A 229 -7.56 4.71 -11.96
C CYS A 229 -7.27 3.61 -10.92
N LEU A 230 -7.88 2.44 -11.11
CA LEU A 230 -7.66 1.25 -10.31
C LEU A 230 -7.00 0.18 -11.18
N LEU A 231 -5.78 -0.21 -10.81
CA LEU A 231 -5.03 -1.29 -11.46
C LEU A 231 -5.10 -2.56 -10.59
N MET A 232 -5.53 -3.66 -11.19
CA MET A 232 -5.81 -4.93 -10.49
C MET A 232 -5.02 -6.06 -11.14
N ALA A 233 -3.93 -6.48 -10.49
CA ALA A 233 -3.12 -7.61 -10.94
C ALA A 233 -3.83 -8.94 -10.62
N GLY A 234 -3.69 -9.94 -11.50
CA GLY A 234 -4.28 -11.27 -11.31
C GLY A 234 -5.81 -11.29 -11.41
N THR A 235 -6.43 -10.25 -11.96
CA THR A 235 -7.89 -10.06 -12.01
C THR A 235 -8.38 -10.09 -13.45
N ASP A 236 -9.34 -10.96 -13.77
CA ASP A 236 -9.97 -11.01 -15.09
C ASP A 236 -11.05 -9.93 -15.28
N LEU A 237 -11.61 -9.85 -16.49
CA LEU A 237 -12.61 -8.83 -16.82
C LEU A 237 -13.89 -8.96 -15.98
N ALA A 238 -14.35 -10.18 -15.68
CA ALA A 238 -15.60 -10.39 -14.95
C ALA A 238 -15.44 -9.96 -13.49
N GLU A 239 -14.34 -10.38 -12.86
CA GLU A 239 -13.99 -10.01 -11.50
C GLU A 239 -13.72 -8.50 -11.38
N ALA A 240 -13.04 -7.89 -12.36
CA ALA A 240 -12.83 -6.45 -12.42
C ALA A 240 -14.16 -5.67 -12.49
N CYS A 241 -15.12 -6.15 -13.28
CA CYS A 241 -16.47 -5.57 -13.34
C CYS A 241 -17.22 -5.70 -12.01
N GLU A 242 -17.11 -6.83 -11.31
CA GLU A 242 -17.69 -7.01 -9.98
C GLU A 242 -17.09 -6.05 -8.96
N ILE A 243 -15.77 -5.84 -8.98
CA ILE A 243 -15.10 -4.86 -8.12
C ILE A 243 -15.57 -3.44 -8.45
N ALA A 244 -15.61 -3.06 -9.73
CA ALA A 244 -16.09 -1.76 -10.17
C ALA A 244 -17.55 -1.50 -9.76
N GLU A 245 -18.43 -2.50 -9.87
CA GLU A 245 -19.83 -2.39 -9.48
C GLU A 245 -19.99 -2.23 -7.96
N ARG A 246 -19.19 -2.93 -7.15
CA ARG A 246 -19.15 -2.70 -5.69
C ARG A 246 -18.71 -1.28 -5.36
N CYS A 247 -17.66 -0.78 -6.01
CA CYS A 247 -17.21 0.61 -5.84
C CYS A 247 -18.32 1.61 -6.19
N ARG A 248 -18.98 1.41 -7.34
CA ARG A 248 -20.10 2.24 -7.80
C ARG A 248 -21.24 2.27 -6.78
N GLN A 249 -21.64 1.10 -6.26
CA GLN A 249 -22.68 0.99 -5.25
C GLN A 249 -22.31 1.69 -3.94
N VAL A 250 -21.08 1.54 -3.45
CA VAL A 250 -20.62 2.23 -2.22
C VAL A 250 -20.63 3.75 -2.40
N VAL A 251 -20.22 4.24 -3.57
CA VAL A 251 -20.26 5.67 -3.91
C VAL A 251 -21.71 6.17 -3.94
N ALA A 252 -22.59 5.52 -4.70
CA ALA A 252 -23.95 5.99 -4.93
C ALA A 252 -24.91 5.81 -3.74
N ASN A 253 -24.73 4.75 -2.92
CA ASN A 253 -25.67 4.42 -1.85
C ASN A 253 -25.34 5.07 -0.50
N THR A 254 -24.21 5.79 -0.41
CA THR A 254 -23.76 6.43 0.83
C THR A 254 -23.64 7.94 0.59
N PRO A 255 -24.38 8.80 1.30
CA PRO A 255 -24.22 10.24 1.13
C PRO A 255 -22.84 10.72 1.54
N PHE A 256 -22.22 11.62 0.77
CA PHE A 256 -20.94 12.27 1.08
C PHE A 256 -21.16 13.31 2.17
N GLN A 257 -20.48 13.17 3.31
CA GLN A 257 -20.66 14.08 4.44
C GLN A 257 -19.78 15.30 4.23
N THR A 258 -20.37 16.46 3.94
CA THR A 258 -19.63 17.70 3.68
C THR A 258 -20.02 18.80 4.65
N GLU A 259 -19.25 19.88 4.71
CA GLU A 259 -19.57 21.05 5.55
C GLU A 259 -20.95 21.67 5.21
N VAL A 260 -21.41 21.55 3.96
CA VAL A 260 -22.73 22.05 3.53
C VAL A 260 -23.86 21.04 3.75
N GLY A 261 -23.55 19.86 4.30
CA GLY A 261 -24.49 18.76 4.54
C GLY A 261 -24.21 17.50 3.70
N PRO A 262 -25.05 16.46 3.82
CA PRO A 262 -24.91 15.25 3.02
C PRO A 262 -25.23 15.50 1.55
N LEU A 263 -24.37 15.03 0.64
CA LEU A 263 -24.55 15.12 -0.81
C LEU A 263 -24.66 13.72 -1.45
N ASP A 264 -25.65 13.55 -2.31
CA ASP A 264 -25.80 12.34 -3.13
C ASP A 264 -25.01 12.49 -4.42
N ILE A 265 -23.99 11.66 -4.60
CA ILE A 265 -23.03 11.75 -5.70
C ILE A 265 -22.84 10.35 -6.28
N SER A 266 -22.80 10.26 -7.62
CA SER A 266 -22.50 9.03 -8.34
C SER A 266 -21.17 9.12 -9.09
N ALA A 267 -20.72 7.99 -9.62
CA ALA A 267 -19.56 7.91 -10.48
C ALA A 267 -19.77 6.90 -11.59
N SER A 268 -19.09 7.11 -12.72
CA SER A 268 -19.07 6.22 -13.87
C SER A 268 -17.74 5.46 -13.94
N PHE A 269 -17.78 4.24 -14.47
CA PHE A 269 -16.65 3.31 -14.44
C PHE A 269 -16.45 2.65 -15.81
N GLY A 270 -15.23 2.69 -16.32
CA GLY A 270 -14.80 2.00 -17.54
C GLY A 270 -13.75 0.96 -17.24
N VAL A 271 -14.03 -0.30 -17.55
CA VAL A 271 -13.16 -1.45 -17.22
C VAL A 271 -12.53 -1.98 -18.51
N ALA A 272 -11.25 -2.29 -18.48
CA ALA A 272 -10.56 -3.02 -19.53
C ALA A 272 -9.67 -4.11 -18.92
N CYS A 273 -9.54 -5.23 -19.63
CA CYS A 273 -8.62 -6.31 -19.27
C CYS A 273 -7.54 -6.43 -20.33
N LEU A 274 -6.31 -6.67 -19.90
CA LEU A 274 -5.17 -6.91 -20.77
C LEU A 274 -5.38 -8.24 -21.52
N ASP A 275 -5.14 -8.22 -22.83
CA ASP A 275 -4.93 -9.44 -23.61
C ASP A 275 -3.43 -9.80 -23.53
N PRO A 276 -3.05 -10.85 -22.77
CA PRO A 276 -1.64 -11.18 -22.52
C PRO A 276 -0.90 -11.64 -23.79
N VAL A 277 -1.61 -11.89 -24.89
CA VAL A 277 -1.04 -12.29 -26.19
C VAL A 277 -0.70 -11.07 -27.06
N ARG A 278 -1.22 -9.88 -26.71
CA ARG A 278 -0.99 -8.64 -27.46
C ARG A 278 -0.06 -7.72 -26.69
N ALA A 279 1.06 -7.36 -27.32
CA ALA A 279 1.86 -6.24 -26.84
C ALA A 279 1.02 -4.97 -26.92
N ILE A 280 0.90 -4.26 -25.80
CA ILE A 280 0.16 -3.00 -25.68
C ILE A 280 0.99 -2.01 -24.89
N SER A 281 0.94 -0.74 -25.26
CA SER A 281 1.57 0.31 -24.47
C SER A 281 0.70 0.67 -23.26
N THR A 282 1.31 1.25 -22.22
CA THR A 282 0.60 1.77 -21.04
C THR A 282 -0.52 2.75 -21.44
N LEU A 283 -0.26 3.61 -22.43
CA LEU A 283 -1.25 4.60 -22.91
C LEU A 283 -2.42 3.94 -23.64
N ASP A 284 -2.14 2.97 -24.52
CA ASP A 284 -3.20 2.26 -25.23
C ASP A 284 -4.08 1.45 -24.27
N PHE A 285 -3.48 0.84 -23.23
CA PHE A 285 -4.22 0.08 -22.23
C PHE A 285 -5.16 0.98 -21.40
N LEU A 286 -4.68 2.14 -20.98
CA LEU A 286 -5.52 3.17 -20.35
C LEU A 286 -6.63 3.65 -21.28
N GLN A 287 -6.33 3.86 -22.56
CA GLN A 287 -7.29 4.34 -23.54
C GLN A 287 -8.44 3.36 -23.77
N LEU A 288 -8.21 2.05 -23.63
CA LEU A 288 -9.29 1.06 -23.65
C LEU A 288 -10.28 1.28 -22.51
N ALA A 289 -9.80 1.46 -21.28
CA ALA A 289 -10.67 1.72 -20.13
C ALA A 289 -11.32 3.11 -20.19
N ASP A 290 -10.62 4.11 -20.69
CA ASP A 290 -11.18 5.46 -20.91
C ASP A 290 -12.33 5.46 -21.92
N GLN A 291 -12.20 4.69 -23.01
CA GLN A 291 -13.29 4.51 -23.97
C GLN A 291 -14.53 3.88 -23.31
N LYS A 292 -14.33 2.92 -22.41
CA LYS A 292 -15.44 2.32 -21.66
C LYS A 292 -16.04 3.27 -20.63
N LEU A 293 -15.23 4.15 -20.04
CA LEU A 293 -15.72 5.19 -19.15
C LEU A 293 -16.58 6.21 -19.92
N TYR A 294 -16.16 6.56 -21.14
CA TYR A 294 -16.96 7.37 -22.05
C TYR A 294 -18.30 6.70 -22.39
N ASP A 295 -18.29 5.39 -22.66
CA ASP A 295 -19.51 4.61 -22.91
C ASP A 295 -20.45 4.65 -21.70
N ALA A 296 -19.93 4.49 -20.48
CA ALA A 296 -20.70 4.60 -19.23
C ALA A 296 -21.33 6.01 -19.05
N LYS A 297 -20.54 7.06 -19.27
CA LYS A 297 -21.04 8.45 -19.23
C LYS A 297 -22.14 8.69 -20.27
N SER A 298 -22.01 8.09 -21.45
CA SER A 298 -22.98 8.19 -22.55
C SER A 298 -24.25 7.35 -22.31
N ALA A 299 -24.14 6.25 -21.57
CA ALA A 299 -25.25 5.38 -21.19
C ALA A 299 -26.13 5.92 -20.06
N GLY A 300 -25.86 7.13 -19.58
CA GLY A 300 -26.65 7.79 -18.54
C GLY A 300 -25.93 7.95 -17.20
N ARG A 301 -24.62 7.66 -17.14
CA ARG A 301 -23.78 7.75 -15.93
C ARG A 301 -24.19 6.75 -14.84
N ASN A 302 -23.50 6.78 -13.70
CA ASN A 302 -23.75 5.88 -12.57
C ASN A 302 -23.83 4.40 -12.99
N CYS A 303 -22.90 3.98 -13.84
CA CYS A 303 -22.85 2.61 -14.37
C CYS A 303 -21.41 2.18 -14.67
N VAL A 304 -21.26 0.87 -14.90
CA VAL A 304 -20.00 0.22 -15.30
C VAL A 304 -20.13 -0.21 -16.76
N CYS A 305 -19.10 0.03 -17.56
CA CYS A 305 -18.98 -0.48 -18.92
C CYS A 305 -17.61 -1.17 -19.10
N SER A 306 -17.57 -2.20 -19.96
CA SER A 306 -16.38 -3.05 -20.19
C SER A 306 -16.23 -3.47 -21.65
#